data_AF-A0AAD6Y257-F1
#
_entry.id   AF-A0AAD6Y257-F1
#
_cell.length_a   1.000
_cell.length_b   1.000
_cell.length_c   1.000
_cell.angle_alpha   90.00
_cell.angle_beta   90.00
_cell.angle_gamma   90.00
#
_symmetry.space_group_name_H-M   'P 1'
#
loop_
_entity.id
_entity.type
_entity.pdbx_description
1 polymer ?
#
loop_
_entity_poly.entity_id
_entity_poly.type
_entity_poly.pdbx_seq_one_letter_code
_entity_poly.pdbx_strand_id
1 'polypeptide(L)'
;MVPTPWPSTGALNRLVTKSSGYFIYATTIIKFIDDKNYRPTERLERIENLDGTEFDSPFGALDQLYTQILRDVPLRLDLLRILRVIVHYRFSLQHIEQLLKLKPGDVRLILRHLNSILAVPSSPDSRVNSHHASFYDFLRDSTRSGIFYVDDLHGRMDLARSFLKSLSYTHDDPALNRAGHIGWCVSIVI
;
A
#
# COMPACT_ATOMS: atom_id res chain seq x y z
N MET A 1 -9.36 -26.52 -8.48
CA MET A 1 -8.68 -26.99 -9.71
C MET A 1 -8.69 -25.85 -10.72
N VAL A 2 -7.60 -25.62 -11.43
CA VAL A 2 -7.54 -24.65 -12.54
C VAL A 2 -7.81 -25.37 -13.87
N PRO A 3 -8.45 -24.73 -14.86
CA PRO A 3 -8.77 -25.38 -16.14
C PRO A 3 -7.52 -25.56 -17.01
N THR A 4 -7.36 -26.69 -17.71
CA THR A 4 -6.18 -26.99 -18.55
C THR A 4 -6.46 -26.78 -20.05
N PRO A 5 -5.61 -26.05 -20.80
CA PRO A 5 -4.43 -25.33 -20.33
C PRO A 5 -4.79 -24.10 -19.48
N TRP A 6 -3.96 -23.83 -18.44
CA TRP A 6 -4.09 -22.65 -17.59
C TRP A 6 -2.84 -21.76 -17.71
N PRO A 7 -3.00 -20.44 -17.95
CA PRO A 7 -4.20 -19.78 -18.46
C PRO A 7 -4.53 -20.22 -19.90
N SER A 8 -5.73 -19.90 -20.39
CA SER A 8 -6.05 -20.13 -21.80
C SER A 8 -5.10 -19.33 -22.71
N THR A 9 -4.81 -19.82 -23.92
CA THR A 9 -3.95 -19.11 -24.88
C THR A 9 -4.48 -17.70 -25.19
N GLY A 10 -5.81 -17.54 -25.27
CA GLY A 10 -6.45 -16.23 -25.46
C GLY A 10 -6.21 -15.28 -24.30
N ALA A 11 -6.32 -15.78 -23.06
CA ALA A 11 -6.00 -15.00 -21.86
C ALA A 11 -4.53 -14.57 -21.85
N LEU A 12 -3.61 -15.51 -22.11
CA LEU A 12 -2.19 -15.24 -22.17
C LEU A 12 -1.85 -14.16 -23.21
N ASN A 13 -2.38 -14.28 -24.43
CA ASN A 13 -2.16 -13.30 -25.49
C ASN A 13 -2.67 -11.91 -25.11
N ARG A 14 -3.84 -11.80 -24.48
CA ARG A 14 -4.34 -10.52 -23.97
C ARG A 14 -3.42 -9.90 -22.93
N LEU A 15 -2.92 -10.69 -21.98
CA LEU A 15 -1.99 -10.21 -20.95
C LEU A 15 -0.66 -9.73 -21.57
N VAL A 16 -0.14 -10.47 -22.56
CA VAL A 16 1.07 -10.10 -23.30
C VAL A 16 0.85 -8.76 -24.02
N THR A 17 -0.25 -8.61 -24.76
CA THR A 17 -0.58 -7.36 -25.44
C THR A 17 -0.72 -6.20 -24.44
N LYS A 18 -1.48 -6.37 -23.35
CA LYS A 18 -1.67 -5.32 -22.33
C LYS A 18 -0.36 -4.92 -21.66
N SER A 19 0.60 -5.85 -21.54
CA SER A 19 1.90 -5.55 -20.93
C SER A 19 2.70 -4.50 -21.69
N SER A 20 2.48 -4.34 -23.01
CA SER A 20 3.21 -3.39 -23.87
C SER A 20 4.73 -3.44 -23.68
N GLY A 21 5.29 -4.59 -23.30
CA GLY A 21 6.72 -4.78 -23.01
C GLY A 21 7.17 -4.37 -21.60
N TYR A 22 6.29 -3.85 -20.75
CA TYR A 22 6.62 -3.49 -19.37
C TYR A 22 6.74 -4.73 -18.49
N PHE A 23 7.97 -5.11 -18.16
CA PHE A 23 8.25 -6.23 -17.26
C PHE A 23 7.57 -6.07 -15.88
N ILE A 24 7.45 -4.83 -15.39
CA ILE A 24 6.75 -4.56 -14.12
C ILE A 24 5.28 -4.96 -14.18
N TYR A 25 4.60 -4.76 -15.31
CA TYR A 25 3.20 -5.17 -15.48
C TYR A 25 3.06 -6.70 -15.39
N ALA A 26 3.89 -7.42 -16.13
CA ALA A 26 3.89 -8.88 -16.13
C ALA A 26 4.21 -9.47 -14.74
N THR A 27 5.25 -8.95 -14.08
CA THR A 27 5.61 -9.41 -12.73
C THR A 27 4.56 -9.10 -11.68
N THR A 28 3.91 -7.93 -11.73
CA THR A 28 2.80 -7.61 -10.83
C THR A 28 1.62 -8.56 -11.03
N ILE A 29 1.25 -8.89 -12.27
CA ILE A 29 0.18 -9.86 -12.56
C ILE A 29 0.52 -11.24 -12.02
N ILE A 30 1.73 -11.74 -12.28
CA ILE A 30 2.15 -13.06 -11.80
C ILE A 30 2.04 -13.11 -10.28
N LYS A 31 2.59 -12.11 -9.57
CA LYS A 31 2.48 -12.05 -8.10
C LYS A 31 1.04 -11.89 -7.60
N PHE A 32 0.16 -11.24 -8.36
CA PHE A 32 -1.24 -11.05 -7.99
C PHE A 32 -2.07 -12.33 -8.14
N ILE A 33 -1.79 -13.12 -9.20
CA ILE A 33 -2.45 -14.41 -9.44
C ILE A 33 -1.90 -15.48 -8.49
N ASP A 34 -0.60 -15.46 -8.21
CA ASP A 34 0.10 -16.44 -7.36
C ASP A 34 -0.03 -16.17 -5.84
N ASP A 35 -0.86 -15.19 -5.44
CA ASP A 35 -1.11 -14.94 -4.03
C ASP A 35 -1.94 -16.07 -3.40
N LYS A 36 -1.29 -16.84 -2.52
CA LYS A 36 -1.85 -17.98 -1.77
C LYS A 36 -3.13 -17.69 -0.99
N ASN A 37 -3.45 -16.42 -0.73
CA ASN A 37 -4.67 -16.04 -0.01
C ASN A 37 -5.90 -15.95 -0.93
N TYR A 38 -5.73 -16.12 -2.25
CA TYR A 38 -6.79 -15.92 -3.24
C TYR A 38 -6.85 -17.08 -4.24
N ARG A 39 -7.97 -17.17 -4.95
CA ARG A 39 -8.12 -18.11 -6.06
C ARG A 39 -7.51 -17.52 -7.33
N PRO A 40 -6.57 -18.22 -7.99
CA PRO A 40 -5.90 -17.70 -9.18
C PRO A 40 -6.87 -17.46 -10.35
N THR A 41 -7.94 -18.26 -10.44
CA THR A 41 -8.98 -18.11 -11.47
C THR A 41 -9.75 -16.80 -11.33
N GLU A 42 -10.19 -16.46 -10.11
CA GLU A 42 -10.90 -15.21 -9.83
C GLU A 42 -9.98 -13.99 -9.99
N ARG A 43 -8.69 -14.14 -9.68
CA ARG A 43 -7.68 -13.09 -9.88
C ARG A 43 -7.40 -12.84 -11.36
N LEU A 44 -7.29 -13.90 -12.17
CA LEU A 44 -7.12 -13.76 -13.62
C LEU A 44 -8.34 -13.05 -14.22
N GLU A 45 -9.55 -13.49 -13.90
CA GLU A 45 -10.79 -12.90 -14.41
C GLU A 45 -10.85 -11.38 -14.11
N ARG A 46 -10.45 -10.95 -12.90
CA ARG A 46 -10.36 -9.52 -12.57
C ARG A 46 -9.42 -8.74 -13.46
N ILE A 47 -8.26 -9.30 -13.83
CA ILE A 47 -7.29 -8.63 -14.71
C ILE A 47 -7.78 -8.60 -16.16
N GLU A 48 -8.45 -9.67 -16.59
CA GLU A 48 -9.01 -9.74 -17.94
C GLU A 48 -10.09 -8.68 -18.15
N ASN A 49 -10.93 -8.47 -17.14
CA ASN A 49 -12.00 -7.47 -17.11
C ASN A 49 -11.51 -6.01 -16.94
N LEU A 50 -10.20 -5.76 -16.86
CA LEU A 50 -9.68 -4.39 -16.93
C LEU A 50 -9.91 -3.83 -18.34
N ASP A 51 -10.76 -2.82 -18.47
CA ASP A 51 -11.11 -2.21 -19.74
C ASP A 51 -9.85 -1.71 -20.47
N GLY A 52 -9.62 -2.25 -21.66
CA GLY A 52 -8.53 -1.85 -22.56
C GLY A 52 -8.82 -0.56 -23.30
N THR A 53 -9.32 0.46 -22.60
CA THR A 53 -9.39 1.81 -23.17
C THR A 53 -7.98 2.22 -23.57
N GLU A 54 -7.84 2.79 -24.77
CA GLU A 54 -6.60 3.41 -25.22
C GLU A 54 -6.04 4.26 -24.08
N PHE A 55 -4.84 3.90 -23.64
CA PHE A 55 -4.21 4.58 -22.54
C PHE A 55 -3.63 5.87 -23.07
N ASP A 56 -4.21 7.01 -22.68
CA ASP A 56 -3.66 8.34 -22.97
C ASP A 56 -2.26 8.56 -22.35
N SER A 57 -1.80 7.63 -21.51
CA SER A 57 -0.52 7.64 -20.82
C SER A 57 0.31 6.37 -21.09
N PRO A 58 1.64 6.48 -21.22
CA PRO A 58 2.54 5.33 -21.38
C PRO A 58 2.45 4.33 -20.22
N PHE A 59 1.96 4.75 -19.05
CA PHE A 59 1.78 3.91 -17.86
C PHE A 59 0.34 3.47 -17.62
N GLY A 60 -0.61 3.81 -18.49
CA GLY A 60 -2.03 3.65 -18.18
C GLY A 60 -2.44 2.21 -17.85
N ALA A 61 -1.87 1.20 -18.53
CA ALA A 61 -2.14 -0.20 -18.21
C ALA A 61 -1.69 -0.55 -16.78
N LEU A 62 -0.50 -0.08 -16.39
CA LEU A 62 0.05 -0.29 -15.05
C LEU A 62 -0.75 0.47 -13.99
N ASP A 63 -1.16 1.70 -14.30
CA ASP A 63 -1.96 2.54 -13.40
C ASP A 63 -3.35 1.94 -13.16
N GLN A 64 -4.00 1.41 -14.19
CA GLN A 64 -5.23 0.64 -14.04
C GLN A 64 -5.03 -0.61 -13.18
N LEU A 65 -3.94 -1.36 -13.40
CA LEU A 65 -3.62 -2.54 -12.60
C LEU A 65 -3.45 -2.18 -11.12
N TYR A 66 -2.68 -1.13 -10.81
CA TYR A 66 -2.53 -0.65 -9.44
C TYR A 66 -3.87 -0.19 -8.84
N THR A 67 -4.64 0.58 -9.60
CA THR A 67 -5.97 1.04 -9.19
C THR A 67 -6.90 -0.12 -8.84
N GLN A 68 -6.92 -1.17 -9.66
CA GLN A 68 -7.73 -2.35 -9.39
C GLN A 68 -7.29 -3.08 -8.12
N ILE A 69 -5.97 -3.30 -7.96
CA ILE A 69 -5.42 -3.97 -6.78
C ILE A 69 -5.78 -3.19 -5.50
N LEU A 70 -5.70 -1.86 -5.53
CA LEU A 70 -6.07 -1.00 -4.41
C LEU A 70 -7.58 -1.01 -4.13
N ARG A 71 -8.42 -1.06 -5.17
CA ARG A 71 -9.89 -1.16 -5.04
C ARG A 71 -10.35 -2.45 -4.39
N ASP A 72 -9.62 -3.54 -4.58
CA ASP A 72 -9.92 -4.86 -4.00
C ASP A 72 -9.72 -4.90 -2.48
N VAL A 73 -9.11 -3.89 -1.85
CA VAL A 73 -8.91 -3.84 -0.40
C VAL A 73 -10.18 -3.36 0.33
N PRO A 74 -10.70 -4.10 1.33
CA PRO A 74 -11.96 -3.77 2.01
C PRO A 74 -11.88 -2.54 2.93
N LEU A 75 -10.76 -2.30 3.62
CA LEU A 75 -10.57 -1.20 4.58
C LEU A 75 -9.92 0.03 3.93
N ARG A 76 -10.62 0.67 2.99
CA ARG A 76 -10.04 1.72 2.13
C ARG A 76 -9.55 2.96 2.87
N LEU A 77 -10.27 3.42 3.89
CA LEU A 77 -9.86 4.62 4.65
C LEU A 77 -8.55 4.39 5.40
N ASP A 78 -8.42 3.25 6.10
CA ASP A 78 -7.19 2.90 6.79
C ASP A 78 -6.07 2.60 5.81
N LEU A 79 -6.36 1.96 4.67
CA LEU A 79 -5.39 1.78 3.60
C LEU A 79 -4.78 3.11 3.14
N LEU A 80 -5.60 4.13 2.84
CA LEU A 80 -5.11 5.43 2.40
C LEU A 80 -4.22 6.11 3.44
N ARG A 81 -4.62 6.04 4.72
CA ARG A 81 -3.81 6.55 5.84
C ARG A 81 -2.48 5.81 5.94
N ILE A 82 -2.49 4.49 5.82
CA ILE A 82 -1.27 3.67 5.83
C ILE A 82 -0.36 3.99 4.64
N LEU A 83 -0.89 4.03 3.42
CA LEU A 83 -0.13 4.32 2.20
C LEU A 83 0.52 5.69 2.25
N ARG A 84 -0.20 6.69 2.74
CA ARG A 84 0.34 8.04 2.96
C ARG A 84 1.53 8.01 3.92
N VAL A 85 1.43 7.29 5.04
CA VAL A 85 2.55 7.16 5.96
C VAL A 85 3.74 6.43 5.31
N ILE A 86 3.50 5.36 4.55
CA ILE A 86 4.55 4.61 3.86
C ILE A 86 5.27 5.48 2.81
N VAL A 87 4.54 6.29 2.07
CA VAL A 87 5.09 7.11 0.97
C VAL A 87 5.93 8.28 1.48
N HIS A 88 5.55 8.89 2.61
CA HIS A 88 6.24 10.07 3.14
C HIS A 88 7.24 9.73 4.25
N TYR A 89 7.13 8.56 4.91
CA TYR A 89 7.86 8.32 6.14
C TYR A 89 8.70 7.05 6.23
N ARG A 90 9.68 7.26 7.11
CA ARG A 90 10.69 6.41 7.70
C ARG A 90 10.27 5.11 8.45
N PHE A 91 8.99 4.67 8.46
CA PHE A 91 8.46 3.85 9.57
C PHE A 91 8.39 2.32 9.36
N SER A 92 8.43 1.59 10.49
CA SER A 92 8.12 0.16 10.60
C SER A 92 6.61 -0.09 10.74
N LEU A 93 6.17 -1.34 10.57
CA LEU A 93 4.76 -1.71 10.75
C LEU A 93 4.22 -1.28 12.13
N GLN A 94 4.97 -1.56 13.19
CA GLN A 94 4.57 -1.19 14.55
C GLN A 94 4.44 0.33 14.73
N HIS A 95 5.39 1.11 14.20
CA HIS A 95 5.31 2.57 14.29
C HIS A 95 4.11 3.12 13.51
N ILE A 96 3.75 2.54 12.36
CA ILE A 96 2.55 2.93 11.62
C ILE A 96 1.30 2.65 12.45
N GLU A 97 1.21 1.48 13.10
CA GLU A 97 0.08 1.12 13.97
C GLU A 97 -0.06 2.10 15.14
N GLN A 98 1.04 2.42 15.82
CA GLN A 98 1.08 3.40 16.91
C GLN A 98 0.70 4.81 16.45
N LEU A 99 1.20 5.24 15.28
CA LEU A 99 0.94 6.54 14.72
C LEU A 99 -0.54 6.71 14.37
N LEU A 100 -1.12 5.70 13.71
CA LEU A 100 -2.49 5.73 13.21
C LEU A 100 -3.53 5.25 14.23
N LYS A 101 -3.09 4.80 15.41
CA LYS A 101 -3.91 4.21 16.49
C LYS A 101 -4.68 2.98 16.02
N LEU A 102 -4.02 2.12 15.25
CA LEU A 102 -4.53 0.83 14.79
C LEU A 102 -4.14 -0.28 15.78
N LYS A 103 -4.84 -1.41 15.76
CA LYS A 103 -4.49 -2.55 16.62
C LYS A 103 -3.24 -3.25 16.08
N PRO A 104 -2.44 -3.89 16.96
CA PRO A 104 -1.31 -4.69 16.52
C PRO A 104 -1.72 -5.74 15.49
N GLY A 105 -1.07 -5.72 14.31
CA GLY A 105 -1.34 -6.60 13.18
C GLY A 105 -2.30 -6.05 12.13
N ASP A 106 -3.04 -4.97 12.40
CA ASP A 106 -4.01 -4.39 11.45
C ASP A 106 -3.32 -3.91 10.17
N VAL A 107 -2.15 -3.26 10.29
CA VAL A 107 -1.42 -2.75 9.13
C VAL A 107 -1.00 -3.91 8.24
N ARG A 108 -0.45 -4.98 8.83
CA ARG A 108 -0.08 -6.19 8.09
C ARG A 108 -1.30 -6.86 7.46
N LEU A 109 -2.43 -6.92 8.18
CA LEU A 109 -3.67 -7.51 7.70
C LEU A 109 -4.23 -6.77 6.48
N ILE A 110 -4.13 -5.44 6.45
CA ILE A 110 -4.56 -4.62 5.32
C ILE A 110 -3.57 -4.75 4.15
N LEU A 111 -2.27 -4.62 4.42
CA LEU A 111 -1.25 -4.63 3.38
C LEU A 111 -1.03 -5.99 2.72
N ARG A 112 -1.45 -7.11 3.36
CA ARG A 112 -1.40 -8.44 2.72
C ARG A 112 -2.20 -8.49 1.42
N HIS A 113 -3.22 -7.63 1.26
CA HIS A 113 -3.99 -7.54 0.02
C HIS A 113 -3.17 -6.96 -1.14
N LEU A 114 -2.02 -6.36 -0.83
CA LEU A 114 -1.13 -5.66 -1.74
C LEU A 114 0.21 -6.40 -1.95
N ASN A 115 0.31 -7.70 -1.63
CA ASN A 115 1.56 -8.46 -1.78
C ASN A 115 2.12 -8.47 -3.21
N SER A 116 1.28 -8.25 -4.22
CA SER A 116 1.71 -8.15 -5.61
C SER A 116 2.47 -6.86 -5.94
N ILE A 117 2.32 -5.82 -5.10
CA ILE A 117 2.90 -4.49 -5.30
C ILE A 117 3.82 -4.06 -4.15
N LEU A 118 3.63 -4.60 -2.94
CA LEU A 118 4.41 -4.33 -1.74
C LEU A 118 5.07 -5.59 -1.20
N ALA A 119 6.32 -5.46 -0.75
CA ALA A 119 7.00 -6.43 0.09
C ALA A 119 6.60 -6.17 1.55
N VAL A 120 5.63 -6.93 2.05
CA VAL A 120 5.15 -6.82 3.43
C VAL A 120 5.99 -7.72 4.34
N PRO A 121 6.76 -7.16 5.29
CA PRO A 121 7.63 -7.97 6.14
C PRO A 121 6.82 -8.73 7.20
N SER A 122 7.35 -9.85 7.67
CA SER A 122 6.76 -10.62 8.78
C SER A 122 7.04 -9.99 10.14
N SER A 123 8.20 -9.35 10.30
CA SER A 123 8.61 -8.67 11.54
C SER A 123 7.91 -7.31 11.68
N PRO A 124 7.36 -6.99 12.88
CA PRO A 124 6.70 -5.71 13.13
C PRO A 124 7.67 -4.51 13.16
N ASP A 125 8.96 -4.75 13.42
CA ASP A 125 10.01 -3.74 13.45
C ASP A 125 10.57 -3.43 12.05
N SER A 126 10.16 -4.22 11.06
CA SER A 126 10.56 -4.06 9.68
C SER A 126 9.63 -3.14 8.90
N ARG A 127 10.13 -2.67 7.76
CA ARG A 127 9.49 -1.64 6.94
C ARG A 127 8.90 -2.22 5.68
N VAL A 128 7.85 -1.57 5.19
CA VAL A 128 7.21 -1.92 3.92
C VAL A 128 7.95 -1.21 2.80
N ASN A 129 8.27 -1.95 1.74
CA ASN A 129 8.83 -1.39 0.51
C ASN A 129 7.94 -1.79 -0.66
N SER A 130 7.86 -0.96 -1.69
CA SER A 130 7.27 -1.39 -2.96
C SER A 130 8.21 -2.36 -3.69
N HIS A 131 7.64 -3.27 -4.48
CA HIS A 131 8.44 -4.11 -5.38
C HIS A 131 9.09 -3.29 -6.51
N HIS A 132 8.56 -2.10 -6.79
CA HIS A 132 9.07 -1.19 -7.81
C HIS A 132 8.73 0.27 -7.49
N ALA A 133 9.61 1.19 -7.88
CA ALA A 133 9.46 2.63 -7.59
C ALA A 133 8.19 3.23 -8.24
N SER A 134 7.79 2.72 -9.42
CA SER A 134 6.60 3.19 -10.16
C SER A 134 5.31 3.17 -9.35
N PHE A 135 5.19 2.32 -8.32
CA PHE A 135 4.03 2.33 -7.44
C PHE A 135 3.99 3.59 -6.56
N TYR A 136 5.12 4.02 -6.02
CA TYR A 136 5.19 5.28 -5.28
C TYR A 136 5.04 6.48 -6.21
N ASP A 137 5.58 6.42 -7.43
CA ASP A 137 5.37 7.47 -8.44
C ASP A 137 3.89 7.59 -8.82
N PHE A 138 3.20 6.45 -8.96
CA PHE A 138 1.75 6.41 -9.17
C PHE A 138 1.00 7.10 -8.02
N LEU A 139 1.28 6.75 -6.76
CA LEU A 139 0.59 7.32 -5.60
C LEU A 139 0.84 8.83 -5.41
N ARG A 140 1.98 9.34 -5.88
CA ARG A 140 2.36 10.76 -5.81
C ARG A 140 1.87 11.60 -7.00
N ASP A 141 1.21 10.98 -7.97
CA ASP A 141 0.65 11.66 -9.12
C ASP A 141 -0.88 11.58 -9.07
N SER A 142 -1.52 12.74 -8.84
CA SER A 142 -2.98 12.81 -8.70
C SER A 142 -3.73 12.51 -9.98
N THR A 143 -3.11 12.74 -11.15
CA THR A 143 -3.70 12.44 -12.46
C THR A 143 -3.69 10.95 -12.74
N ARG A 144 -2.71 10.22 -12.19
CA ARG A 144 -2.58 8.77 -12.34
C ARG A 144 -3.37 7.98 -11.29
N SER A 145 -3.32 8.40 -10.03
CA SER A 145 -3.88 7.62 -8.90
C SER A 145 -5.28 8.05 -8.46
N GLY A 146 -5.76 9.23 -8.87
CA GLY A 146 -7.10 9.71 -8.58
C GLY A 146 -7.43 9.67 -7.08
N ILE A 147 -8.41 8.86 -6.69
CA ILE A 147 -8.82 8.72 -5.28
C ILE A 147 -7.74 8.10 -4.37
N PHE A 148 -6.71 7.48 -4.95
CA PHE A 148 -5.59 6.89 -4.22
C PHE A 148 -4.38 7.83 -4.09
N TYR A 149 -4.52 9.06 -4.58
CA TYR A 149 -3.48 10.07 -4.46
C TYR A 149 -3.13 10.37 -2.99
N VAL A 150 -1.83 10.34 -2.69
CA VAL A 150 -1.30 10.68 -1.37
C VAL A 150 -0.46 11.95 -1.45
N ASP A 151 -1.04 13.06 -1.00
CA ASP A 151 -0.32 14.34 -0.93
C ASP A 151 0.51 14.49 0.35
N ASP A 152 1.57 15.29 0.24
CA ASP A 152 2.50 15.62 1.32
C ASP A 152 1.83 16.37 2.48
N LEU A 153 0.77 17.15 2.22
CA LEU A 153 0.13 17.98 3.25
C LEU A 153 -0.55 17.09 4.28
N HIS A 154 -1.36 16.15 3.82
CA HIS A 154 -2.04 15.25 4.72
C HIS A 154 -1.07 14.31 5.42
N GLY A 155 0.03 13.89 4.78
CA GLY A 155 1.06 13.10 5.45
C GLY A 155 1.58 13.82 6.69
N ARG A 156 1.93 15.11 6.52
CA ARG A 156 2.34 15.99 7.63
C ARG A 156 1.24 16.17 8.68
N MET A 157 -0.03 16.30 8.26
CA MET A 157 -1.15 16.44 9.19
C MET A 157 -1.39 15.18 10.03
N ASP A 158 -1.29 13.99 9.44
CA ASP A 158 -1.46 12.72 10.15
C ASP A 158 -0.36 12.54 11.21
N LEU A 159 0.88 12.91 10.87
CA LEU A 159 1.99 12.94 11.81
C LEU A 159 1.77 13.97 12.93
N ALA A 160 1.44 15.22 12.59
CA ALA A 160 1.21 16.28 13.55
C ALA A 160 0.07 15.95 14.53
N ARG A 161 -1.06 15.42 14.03
CA ARG A 161 -2.17 14.96 14.88
C ARG A 161 -1.73 13.86 15.83
N SER A 162 -0.89 12.94 15.38
CA SER A 162 -0.42 11.84 16.23
C SER A 162 0.46 12.34 17.36
N PHE A 163 1.39 13.26 17.07
CA PHE A 163 2.22 13.90 18.10
C PHE A 163 1.39 14.68 19.11
N LEU A 164 0.43 15.50 18.64
CA LEU A 164 -0.45 16.26 19.53
C LEU A 164 -1.25 15.37 20.48
N LYS A 165 -1.77 14.24 19.97
CA LYS A 165 -2.47 13.25 20.80
C LYS A 165 -1.56 12.57 21.81
N SER A 166 -0.30 12.33 21.46
CA SER A 166 0.68 11.77 22.39
C SER A 166 0.99 12.75 23.52
N LEU A 167 1.15 14.03 23.19
CA LEU A 167 1.42 15.09 24.17
C LEU A 167 0.24 15.34 25.10
N SER A 168 -0.99 15.32 24.59
CA SER A 168 -2.19 15.45 25.44
C SER A 168 -2.32 14.29 26.41
N TYR A 169 -2.02 13.07 25.98
CA TYR A 169 -2.07 11.89 26.85
C TYR A 169 -1.04 11.95 27.99
N THR A 170 0.17 12.48 27.74
CA THR A 170 1.18 12.66 28.79
C THR A 170 0.83 13.74 29.80
N HIS A 171 -0.02 14.71 29.44
CA HIS A 171 -0.47 15.76 30.34
C HIS A 171 -1.58 15.27 31.29
N ASP A 172 -2.45 14.39 30.81
CA ASP A 172 -3.61 13.88 31.55
C ASP A 172 -3.32 12.65 32.44
N ASP A 173 -2.09 12.11 32.42
CA ASP A 173 -1.69 10.98 33.28
C ASP A 173 -1.11 11.46 34.64
N PRO A 174 -1.84 11.32 35.76
CA PRO A 174 -1.37 11.75 37.09
C PRO A 174 -0.22 10.90 37.66
N ALA A 175 0.15 9.78 37.02
CA ALA A 175 1.31 8.97 37.40
C ALA A 175 2.63 9.54 36.86
N LEU A 176 2.62 10.16 35.67
CA LEU A 176 3.79 10.78 35.04
C LEU A 176 4.09 12.18 35.60
N ASN A 177 3.06 12.93 36.00
CA ASN A 177 3.22 14.27 36.61
C ASN A 177 3.91 14.27 38.00
N ARG A 178 4.09 13.09 38.63
CA ARG A 178 4.81 12.97 39.92
C ARG A 178 6.29 12.63 39.78
N ALA A 179 6.74 12.19 38.61
CA ALA A 179 8.14 11.92 38.34
C ALA A 179 8.76 13.11 37.61
N GLY A 180 9.03 14.18 38.36
CA GLY A 180 9.82 15.30 37.86
C GLY A 180 11.25 14.85 37.57
N HIS A 181 11.52 14.31 36.38
CA HIS A 181 12.85 14.23 35.78
C HIS A 181 12.75 14.06 34.26
N ILE A 182 13.01 15.18 33.60
CA ILE A 182 13.40 15.40 32.21
C ILE A 182 14.16 14.20 31.61
N GLY A 183 13.72 13.70 30.44
CA GLY A 183 14.52 12.73 29.69
C GLY A 183 13.81 11.94 28.60
N TRP A 184 13.31 12.60 27.56
CA TRP A 184 13.25 11.95 26.24
C TRP A 184 13.77 12.93 25.19
N CYS A 185 15.01 12.67 24.75
CA CYS A 185 15.60 13.26 23.56
C CYS A 185 14.68 12.99 22.37
N VAL A 186 14.01 14.03 21.90
CA VAL A 186 13.54 14.10 20.52
C VAL A 186 14.78 14.37 19.66
N SER A 187 15.59 13.34 19.42
CA SER A 187 16.57 13.38 18.34
C SER A 187 15.84 13.16 17.03
N ILE A 188 15.24 14.23 16.50
CA ILE A 188 14.90 14.31 15.08
C ILE A 188 16.15 14.79 14.37
N VAL A 189 16.89 13.82 13.83
CA VAL A 189 17.79 13.93 12.69
C VAL A 189 17.24 12.82 11.79
N ILE A 190 16.55 13.05 10.67
CA ILE A 190 16.78 13.87 9.47
C ILE A 190 15.39 14.20 8.89
#